data_AF-A0A2P6WAM8-F1
#
_entry.id   AF-A0A2P6WAM8-F1
#
_cell.length_a   1.000
_cell.length_b   1.000
_cell.length_c   1.000
_cell.angle_alpha   90.00
_cell.angle_beta   90.00
_cell.angle_gamma   90.00
#
_symmetry.space_group_name_H-M   'P 1'
#
loop_
_entity.id
_entity.type
_entity.pdbx_description
1 polymer ?
#
loop_
_entity_poly.entity_id
_entity_poly.type
_entity_poly.pdbx_seq_one_letter_code
_entity_poly.pdbx_strand_id
1 'polypeptide(L)'
;METQTREAENMTFNAVKQTNQKLHSNPEISDHNKQVLDEFFRTMQTRGTGESTLKDYASRFNSIAEHIDFKLDQAERRDIESIVAGFNTDRITKRNEEPYSDYSKKKFWKTIRVFYKTFMDKKGKGFNEELDGTELIEDLEISTNINYDIDLDTRPTPEHIQSVAEQTNNLRDRALIQFGWATGARIGELLYTDESHKYPKGIKWEDIRFNGDEMWVTLRGKTGEREIPIRTSKPLMKRLWEQSEKELESHVFKEKNMSNLCPKCNSRVYARDRSTYERRTYGCDSCGWEDNHEKAKKEKKPLKDSAARKRLKRLMAETDIPDILHRKPHKVFRAA
;
A
#
# COMPACT_ATOMS: atom_id res chain seq x y z
N MET A 1 -11.42 -31.08 2.86
CA MET A 1 -10.08 -30.46 2.74
C MET A 1 -9.74 -30.13 1.29
N GLU A 2 -10.02 -30.99 0.31
CA GLU A 2 -9.73 -30.72 -1.12
C GLU A 2 -10.47 -29.52 -1.74
N THR A 3 -11.66 -29.17 -1.24
CA THR A 3 -12.46 -28.05 -1.76
C THR A 3 -11.88 -26.68 -1.40
N GLN A 4 -11.25 -26.54 -0.23
CA GLN A 4 -10.58 -25.30 0.18
C GLN A 4 -9.28 -25.06 -0.59
N THR A 5 -8.58 -26.12 -1.00
CA THR A 5 -7.37 -26.02 -1.83
C THR A 5 -7.70 -25.56 -3.25
N ARG A 6 -8.79 -26.07 -3.86
CA ARG A 6 -9.25 -25.65 -5.19
C ARG A 6 -9.79 -24.21 -5.24
N GLU A 7 -10.43 -23.73 -4.19
CA GLU A 7 -10.85 -22.31 -4.10
C GLU A 7 -9.66 -21.36 -3.91
N ALA A 8 -8.63 -21.77 -3.17
CA ALA A 8 -7.37 -21.03 -3.06
C ALA A 8 -6.59 -20.98 -4.40
N GLU A 9 -6.60 -22.07 -5.18
CA GLU A 9 -6.01 -22.16 -6.53
C GLU A 9 -6.78 -21.32 -7.58
N ASN A 10 -8.11 -21.22 -7.47
CA ASN A 10 -8.90 -20.42 -8.41
C ASN A 10 -8.90 -18.90 -8.10
N MET A 11 -8.79 -18.51 -6.83
CA MET A 11 -8.61 -17.08 -6.48
C MET A 11 -7.21 -16.55 -6.87
N THR A 12 -6.21 -17.43 -6.96
CA THR A 12 -4.83 -17.03 -7.31
C THR A 12 -4.62 -16.73 -8.79
N PHE A 13 -5.37 -17.36 -9.70
CA PHE A 13 -5.24 -17.12 -11.14
C PHE A 13 -5.79 -15.74 -11.57
N ASN A 14 -6.90 -15.29 -10.96
CA ASN A 14 -7.47 -13.96 -11.26
C ASN A 14 -6.66 -12.81 -10.66
N ALA A 15 -5.98 -13.01 -9.52
CA ALA A 15 -5.10 -12.01 -8.92
C ALA A 15 -3.84 -11.79 -9.78
N VAL A 16 -3.27 -12.84 -10.35
CA VAL A 16 -2.20 -12.75 -11.37
C VAL A 16 -2.72 -12.07 -12.63
N LYS A 17 -3.93 -12.42 -13.09
CA LYS A 17 -4.56 -11.78 -14.26
C LYS A 17 -4.80 -10.28 -14.06
N GLN A 18 -5.29 -9.83 -12.91
CA GLN A 18 -5.44 -8.40 -12.62
C GLN A 18 -4.09 -7.69 -12.43
N THR A 19 -3.12 -8.37 -11.85
CA THR A 19 -1.74 -7.87 -11.70
C THR A 19 -1.04 -7.71 -13.06
N ASN A 20 -1.27 -8.65 -13.97
CA ASN A 20 -0.66 -8.71 -15.29
C ASN A 20 -1.52 -8.07 -16.38
N GLN A 21 -2.78 -7.71 -16.15
CA GLN A 21 -3.65 -7.13 -17.18
C GLN A 21 -3.03 -5.90 -17.83
N LYS A 22 -2.41 -5.03 -17.01
CA LYS A 22 -1.67 -3.86 -17.50
C LYS A 22 -0.45 -4.26 -18.34
N LEU A 23 0.25 -5.31 -17.94
CA LEU A 23 1.41 -5.86 -18.65
C LEU A 23 1.00 -6.52 -19.98
N HIS A 24 -0.08 -7.31 -19.99
CA HIS A 24 -0.61 -7.98 -21.19
C HIS A 24 -1.16 -7.00 -22.22
N SER A 25 -1.79 -5.91 -21.75
CA SER A 25 -2.31 -4.85 -22.61
C SER A 25 -1.22 -3.88 -23.08
N ASN A 26 0.02 -4.01 -22.59
CA ASN A 26 1.11 -3.17 -23.05
C ASN A 26 1.56 -3.62 -24.46
N PRO A 27 1.44 -2.75 -25.49
CA PRO A 27 1.85 -3.08 -26.86
C PRO A 27 3.37 -3.18 -27.01
N GLU A 28 4.13 -2.54 -26.13
CA GLU A 28 5.61 -2.48 -26.19
C GLU A 28 6.27 -3.80 -25.76
N ILE A 29 5.51 -4.70 -25.14
CA ILE A 29 5.99 -6.02 -24.78
C ILE A 29 5.57 -7.00 -25.87
N SER A 30 6.55 -7.64 -26.51
CA SER A 30 6.29 -8.70 -27.48
C SER A 30 5.45 -9.83 -26.88
N ASP A 31 4.65 -10.50 -27.70
CA ASP A 31 3.81 -11.62 -27.23
C ASP A 31 4.65 -12.76 -26.64
N HIS A 32 5.86 -12.96 -27.18
CA HIS A 32 6.86 -13.88 -26.63
C HIS A 32 7.24 -13.49 -25.19
N ASN A 33 7.65 -12.24 -24.96
CA ASN A 33 8.02 -11.76 -23.62
C ASN A 33 6.85 -11.79 -22.64
N LYS A 34 5.60 -11.59 -23.11
CA LYS A 34 4.41 -11.76 -22.27
C LYS A 34 4.26 -13.20 -21.78
N GLN A 35 4.52 -14.19 -22.63
CA GLN A 35 4.47 -15.62 -22.24
C GLN A 35 5.58 -15.96 -21.24
N VAL A 36 6.81 -15.51 -21.51
CA VAL A 36 7.95 -15.70 -20.60
C VAL A 36 7.68 -15.08 -19.22
N LEU A 37 7.14 -13.86 -19.19
CA LEU A 37 6.80 -13.18 -17.94
C LEU A 37 5.63 -13.87 -17.20
N ASP A 38 4.62 -14.38 -17.90
CA ASP A 38 3.52 -15.13 -17.27
C ASP A 38 4.05 -16.38 -16.56
N GLU A 39 4.97 -17.11 -17.21
CA GLU A 39 5.59 -18.29 -16.61
C GLU A 39 6.50 -17.93 -15.43
N PHE A 40 7.21 -16.79 -15.50
CA PHE A 40 7.95 -16.23 -14.38
C PHE A 40 7.05 -15.95 -13.18
N PHE A 41 5.94 -15.24 -13.37
CA PHE A 41 5.02 -14.89 -12.29
C PHE A 41 4.37 -16.13 -11.66
N ARG A 42 3.94 -17.10 -12.48
CA ARG A 42 3.45 -18.40 -11.98
C ARG A 42 4.50 -19.11 -11.13
N THR A 43 5.74 -19.17 -11.60
CA THR A 43 6.85 -19.81 -10.87
C THR A 43 7.10 -19.12 -9.53
N MET A 44 7.14 -17.78 -9.49
CA MET A 44 7.35 -17.02 -8.26
C MET A 44 6.19 -17.19 -7.28
N GLN A 45 4.96 -17.27 -7.78
CA GLN A 45 3.77 -17.54 -6.97
C GLN A 45 3.83 -18.94 -6.33
N THR A 46 4.18 -19.98 -7.09
CA THR A 46 4.37 -21.34 -6.56
C THR A 46 5.44 -21.39 -5.46
N ARG A 47 6.45 -20.51 -5.53
CA ARG A 47 7.48 -20.35 -4.47
C ARG A 47 7.00 -19.55 -3.25
N GLY A 48 5.72 -19.18 -3.17
CA GLY A 48 5.15 -18.43 -2.06
C GLY A 48 5.48 -16.94 -2.08
N THR A 49 5.88 -16.39 -3.23
CA THR A 49 6.09 -14.93 -3.36
C THR A 49 4.76 -14.20 -3.18
N GLY A 50 4.70 -13.28 -2.22
CA GLY A 50 3.48 -12.54 -1.93
C GLY A 50 2.99 -11.69 -3.12
N GLU A 51 1.67 -11.58 -3.27
CA GLU A 51 0.99 -10.85 -4.35
C GLU A 51 1.49 -9.41 -4.52
N SER A 52 1.74 -8.70 -3.42
CA SER A 52 2.28 -7.33 -3.46
C SER A 52 3.64 -7.27 -4.14
N THR A 53 4.50 -8.28 -3.96
CA THR A 53 5.81 -8.35 -4.60
C THR A 53 5.68 -8.66 -6.08
N LEU A 54 4.74 -9.54 -6.47
CA LEU A 54 4.46 -9.85 -7.87
C LEU A 54 3.93 -8.62 -8.61
N LYS A 55 3.00 -7.86 -8.01
CA LYS A 55 2.53 -6.56 -8.53
C LYS A 55 3.66 -5.57 -8.76
N ASP A 56 4.58 -5.53 -7.80
CA ASP A 56 5.76 -4.70 -7.84
C ASP A 56 6.72 -5.08 -8.99
N TYR A 57 6.88 -6.37 -9.27
CA TYR A 57 7.68 -6.87 -10.40
C TYR A 57 6.99 -6.60 -11.74
N ALA A 58 5.70 -6.92 -11.88
CA ALA A 58 4.92 -6.67 -13.10
C ALA A 58 4.92 -5.18 -13.46
N SER A 59 4.71 -4.29 -12.49
CA SER A 59 4.77 -2.85 -12.71
C SER A 59 6.15 -2.38 -13.20
N ARG A 60 7.23 -3.05 -12.80
CA ARG A 60 8.59 -2.68 -13.22
C ARG A 60 8.88 -3.13 -14.64
N PHE A 61 8.61 -4.39 -14.98
CA PHE A 61 8.69 -4.84 -16.37
C PHE A 61 7.85 -3.96 -17.30
N ASN A 62 6.63 -3.61 -16.89
CA ASN A 62 5.80 -2.71 -17.66
C ASN A 62 6.40 -1.31 -17.87
N SER A 63 7.20 -0.81 -16.92
CA SER A 63 7.79 0.52 -17.03
C SER A 63 9.09 0.56 -17.83
N ILE A 64 9.73 -0.60 -18.05
CA ILE A 64 10.94 -0.71 -18.89
C ILE A 64 10.66 -1.43 -20.21
N ALA A 65 9.40 -1.70 -20.52
CA ALA A 65 8.99 -2.46 -21.71
C ALA A 65 9.54 -1.87 -23.01
N GLU A 66 9.50 -0.55 -23.15
CA GLU A 66 10.01 0.22 -24.30
C GLU A 66 11.54 0.07 -24.49
N HIS A 67 12.25 -0.46 -23.49
CA HIS A 67 13.69 -0.69 -23.51
C HIS A 67 14.05 -2.19 -23.58
N ILE A 68 13.06 -3.06 -23.81
CA ILE A 68 13.24 -4.50 -24.00
C ILE A 68 12.78 -4.85 -25.42
N ASP A 69 13.67 -4.64 -26.37
CA ASP A 69 13.51 -4.99 -27.79
C ASP A 69 14.02 -6.40 -28.13
N PHE A 70 14.59 -7.09 -27.15
CA PHE A 70 15.08 -8.46 -27.23
C PHE A 70 14.13 -9.46 -26.55
N LYS A 71 14.34 -10.74 -26.82
CA LYS A 71 13.61 -11.83 -26.16
C LYS A 71 14.24 -12.10 -24.79
N LEU A 72 13.46 -12.01 -23.72
CA LEU A 72 13.96 -12.09 -22.34
C LEU A 72 14.68 -13.40 -22.01
N ASP A 73 14.28 -14.48 -22.65
CA ASP A 73 14.85 -15.82 -22.54
C ASP A 73 15.99 -16.12 -23.53
N GLN A 74 16.34 -15.16 -24.38
CA GLN A 74 17.45 -15.24 -25.33
C GLN A 74 18.33 -13.98 -25.23
N ALA A 75 18.31 -13.30 -24.09
CA ALA A 75 19.04 -12.06 -23.87
C ALA A 75 20.55 -12.29 -23.91
N GLU A 76 21.27 -11.45 -24.62
CA GLU A 76 22.72 -11.38 -24.55
C GLU A 76 23.16 -10.49 -23.38
N ARG A 77 24.42 -10.64 -22.94
CA ARG A 77 24.98 -9.76 -21.89
C ARG A 77 24.86 -8.27 -22.27
N ARG A 78 25.05 -7.94 -23.55
CA ARG A 78 24.94 -6.58 -24.09
C ARG A 78 23.54 -5.98 -23.93
N ASP A 79 22.51 -6.81 -23.98
CA ASP A 79 21.12 -6.36 -23.81
C ASP A 79 20.89 -5.87 -22.38
N ILE A 80 21.39 -6.62 -21.40
CA ILE A 80 21.29 -6.27 -19.98
C ILE A 80 22.18 -5.07 -19.65
N GLU A 81 23.40 -5.02 -20.21
CA GLU A 81 24.29 -3.86 -20.14
C GLU A 81 23.63 -2.59 -20.67
N SER A 82 22.89 -2.68 -21.79
CA SER A 82 22.15 -1.55 -22.36
C SER A 82 21.10 -1.00 -21.39
N ILE A 83 20.34 -1.87 -20.71
CA ILE A 83 19.37 -1.46 -19.69
C ILE A 83 20.07 -0.79 -18.49
N VAL A 84 21.15 -1.40 -17.99
CA VAL A 84 21.92 -0.87 -16.86
C VAL A 84 22.54 0.49 -17.20
N ALA A 85 23.14 0.61 -18.38
CA ALA A 85 23.67 1.86 -18.92
C ALA A 85 22.55 2.91 -19.05
N GLY A 86 21.36 2.52 -19.51
CA GLY A 86 20.19 3.38 -19.59
C GLY A 86 19.77 3.97 -18.24
N PHE A 87 19.85 3.19 -17.16
CA PHE A 87 19.62 3.71 -15.80
C PHE A 87 20.77 4.58 -15.28
N ASN A 88 22.02 4.22 -15.58
CA ASN A 88 23.20 4.98 -15.12
C ASN A 88 23.34 6.33 -15.85
N THR A 89 22.83 6.42 -17.08
CA THR A 89 22.86 7.63 -17.91
C THR A 89 21.54 8.39 -17.95
N ASP A 90 20.56 8.02 -17.10
CA ASP A 90 19.23 8.63 -17.02
C ASP A 90 18.43 8.63 -18.35
N ARG A 91 18.75 7.73 -19.28
CA ARG A 91 17.99 7.54 -20.53
C ARG A 91 16.67 6.80 -20.30
N ILE A 92 16.62 5.93 -19.30
CA ILE A 92 15.38 5.28 -18.85
C ILE A 92 14.69 6.21 -17.85
N THR A 93 13.61 6.84 -18.28
CA THR A 93 12.89 7.87 -17.52
C THR A 93 11.45 7.44 -17.21
N LYS A 94 10.80 8.20 -16.34
CA LYS A 94 9.35 8.08 -16.12
C LYS A 94 8.60 8.64 -17.33
N ARG A 95 7.28 8.41 -17.36
CA ARG A 95 6.37 9.00 -18.37
C ARG A 95 6.38 10.54 -18.44
N ASN A 96 6.80 11.23 -17.37
CA ASN A 96 6.95 12.67 -17.35
C ASN A 96 8.38 13.11 -17.67
N GLU A 97 9.18 12.25 -18.32
CA GLU A 97 10.57 12.47 -18.74
C GLU A 97 11.56 12.70 -17.59
N GLU A 98 11.10 12.66 -16.34
CA GLU A 98 11.98 12.75 -15.19
C GLU A 98 12.76 11.44 -14.97
N PRO A 99 14.05 11.53 -14.61
CA PRO A 99 14.81 10.39 -14.18
C PRO A 99 14.15 9.65 -13.00
N TYR A 100 14.30 8.34 -12.99
CA TYR A 100 13.96 7.56 -11.81
C TYR A 100 14.90 7.91 -10.66
N SER A 101 14.36 8.07 -9.45
CA SER A 101 15.19 8.15 -8.25
C SER A 101 16.08 6.90 -8.13
N ASP A 102 17.27 7.04 -7.56
CA ASP A 102 18.20 5.94 -7.25
C ASP A 102 17.55 4.74 -6.55
N TYR A 103 16.68 5.01 -5.57
CA TYR A 103 15.92 3.96 -4.89
C TYR A 103 15.03 3.15 -5.85
N SER A 104 14.42 3.82 -6.83
CA SER A 104 13.61 3.17 -7.86
C SER A 104 14.48 2.39 -8.83
N LYS A 105 15.59 2.96 -9.33
CA LYS A 105 16.56 2.26 -10.18
C LYS A 105 17.04 0.95 -9.54
N LYS A 106 17.43 0.98 -8.26
CA LYS A 106 17.83 -0.23 -7.50
C LYS A 106 16.73 -1.29 -7.42
N LYS A 107 15.45 -0.89 -7.39
CA LYS A 107 14.32 -1.83 -7.39
C LYS A 107 14.06 -2.42 -8.78
N PHE A 108 14.25 -1.65 -9.86
CA PHE A 108 14.26 -2.19 -11.22
C PHE A 108 15.36 -3.24 -11.35
N TRP A 109 16.59 -2.90 -10.95
CA TRP A 109 17.71 -3.84 -10.99
C TRP A 109 17.46 -5.11 -10.19
N LYS A 110 16.94 -4.97 -8.97
CA LYS A 110 16.55 -6.13 -8.15
C LYS A 110 15.53 -7.02 -8.86
N THR A 111 14.61 -6.45 -9.63
CA THR A 111 13.59 -7.21 -10.37
C THR A 111 14.23 -7.98 -11.52
N ILE A 112 15.09 -7.32 -12.31
CA ILE A 112 15.85 -7.95 -13.41
C ILE A 112 16.75 -9.08 -12.87
N ARG A 113 17.52 -8.82 -11.81
CA ARG A 113 18.34 -9.84 -11.15
C ARG A 113 17.53 -11.03 -10.65
N VAL A 114 16.37 -10.78 -10.03
CA VAL A 114 15.51 -11.88 -9.58
C VAL A 114 15.01 -12.70 -10.77
N PHE A 115 14.61 -12.05 -11.87
CA PHE A 115 14.20 -12.76 -13.08
C PHE A 115 15.32 -13.67 -13.60
N TYR A 116 16.50 -13.14 -13.94
CA TYR A 116 17.57 -13.95 -14.50
C TYR A 116 18.11 -15.00 -13.52
N LYS A 117 18.44 -14.62 -12.27
CA LYS A 117 18.99 -15.55 -11.27
C LYS A 117 18.04 -16.66 -10.83
N THR A 118 16.73 -16.39 -10.82
CA THR A 118 15.76 -17.25 -10.12
C THR A 118 14.93 -18.09 -11.09
N PHE A 119 14.66 -17.54 -12.27
CA PHE A 119 13.81 -18.12 -13.28
C PHE A 119 14.60 -18.71 -14.44
N MET A 120 15.61 -17.99 -14.95
CA MET A 120 16.40 -18.48 -16.09
C MET A 120 17.35 -19.62 -15.67
N ASP A 121 18.04 -19.49 -14.53
CA ASP A 121 18.96 -20.54 -14.01
C ASP A 121 18.29 -21.89 -13.67
N LYS A 122 16.96 -22.00 -13.71
CA LYS A 122 16.21 -23.17 -13.23
C LYS A 122 15.29 -23.82 -14.26
N LYS A 123 15.32 -23.41 -15.53
CA LYS A 123 14.40 -23.91 -16.57
C LYS A 123 15.08 -24.92 -17.50
N GLY A 124 14.37 -26.00 -17.81
CA GLY A 124 14.67 -26.93 -18.92
C GLY A 124 13.73 -26.72 -20.12
N LYS A 125 13.96 -27.47 -21.22
CA LYS A 125 13.18 -27.58 -22.47
C LYS A 125 12.26 -26.39 -22.83
N GLY A 126 12.72 -25.57 -23.77
CA GLY A 126 11.96 -24.50 -24.42
C GLY A 126 12.54 -23.10 -24.18
N PHE A 127 13.35 -22.96 -23.15
CA PHE A 127 14.23 -21.81 -22.90
C PHE A 127 15.63 -22.13 -23.43
N ASN A 128 16.45 -21.11 -23.70
CA ASN A 128 17.84 -21.34 -24.09
C ASN A 128 18.58 -22.04 -22.93
N GLU A 129 18.87 -23.35 -23.10
CA GLU A 129 19.50 -24.19 -22.07
C GLU A 129 20.97 -23.81 -21.83
N GLU A 130 21.60 -23.07 -22.76
CA GLU A 130 22.96 -22.56 -22.63
C GLU A 130 23.01 -21.19 -21.92
N LEU A 131 21.85 -20.59 -21.63
CA LEU A 131 21.80 -19.27 -21.01
C LEU A 131 22.03 -19.35 -19.50
N ASP A 132 23.20 -18.96 -19.05
CA ASP A 132 23.47 -18.72 -17.63
C ASP A 132 22.96 -17.31 -17.24
N GLY A 133 21.79 -17.27 -16.60
CA GLY A 133 21.19 -16.02 -16.16
C GLY A 133 21.99 -15.31 -15.06
N THR A 134 22.77 -16.05 -14.26
CA THR A 134 23.67 -15.46 -13.27
C THR A 134 24.86 -14.78 -13.95
N GLU A 135 25.45 -15.39 -14.97
CA GLU A 135 26.56 -14.80 -15.75
C GLU A 135 26.14 -13.49 -16.43
N LEU A 136 24.91 -13.43 -16.98
CA LEU A 136 24.39 -12.22 -17.63
C LEU A 136 24.35 -10.98 -16.73
N ILE A 137 24.14 -11.19 -15.42
CA ILE A 137 23.97 -10.11 -14.44
C ILE A 137 25.19 -9.92 -13.54
N GLU A 138 26.21 -10.75 -13.73
CA GLU A 138 27.47 -10.72 -12.99
C GLU A 138 28.25 -9.45 -13.32
N ASP A 139 28.83 -8.82 -12.31
CA ASP A 139 29.57 -7.55 -12.39
C ASP A 139 28.81 -6.34 -12.92
N LEU A 140 27.51 -6.48 -13.23
CA LEU A 140 26.66 -5.36 -13.59
C LEU A 140 26.13 -4.65 -12.34
N GLU A 141 26.30 -3.33 -12.30
CA GLU A 141 25.83 -2.49 -11.21
C GLU A 141 25.14 -1.21 -11.71
N ILE A 142 24.04 -0.87 -11.05
CA ILE A 142 23.47 0.47 -11.19
C ILE A 142 24.19 1.38 -10.20
N SER A 143 24.82 2.43 -10.71
CA SER A 143 25.38 3.53 -9.93
C SER A 143 24.23 4.27 -9.23
N THR A 144 24.22 4.21 -7.90
CA THR A 144 23.22 4.89 -7.09
C THR A 144 23.90 5.62 -5.94
N ASN A 145 23.59 6.91 -5.78
CA ASN A 145 24.00 7.73 -4.64
C ASN A 145 22.87 7.76 -3.62
N ILE A 146 22.53 6.59 -3.08
CA ILE A 146 21.56 6.50 -1.98
C ILE A 146 22.26 6.95 -0.70
N ASN A 147 22.15 8.23 -0.38
CA ASN A 147 22.49 8.69 0.96
C ASN A 147 21.39 8.23 1.94
N TYR A 148 21.80 7.46 2.95
CA TYR A 148 20.94 7.02 4.05
C TYR A 148 20.94 8.00 5.23
N ASP A 149 21.82 9.02 5.20
CA ASP A 149 21.85 10.06 6.21
C ASP A 149 20.53 10.81 6.20
N ILE A 150 19.85 10.69 7.34
CA ILE A 150 18.63 11.41 7.61
C ILE A 150 19.04 12.80 8.06
N ASP A 151 18.66 13.81 7.30
CA ASP A 151 18.76 15.20 7.74
C ASP A 151 17.88 15.40 8.97
N LEU A 152 18.50 15.47 10.15
CA LEU A 152 17.83 15.59 11.43
C LEU A 152 17.04 16.90 11.54
N ASP A 153 17.50 17.95 10.86
CA ASP A 153 16.87 19.27 10.88
C ASP A 153 15.55 19.30 10.10
N THR A 154 15.29 18.27 9.30
CA THR A 154 14.04 18.12 8.53
C THR A 154 12.97 17.30 9.25
N ARG A 155 13.27 16.79 10.46
CA ARG A 155 12.30 16.01 11.24
C ARG A 155 11.23 16.92 11.83
N PRO A 156 9.97 16.47 11.92
CA PRO A 156 8.94 17.23 12.62
C PRO A 156 9.33 17.37 14.09
N THR A 157 9.13 18.56 14.65
CA THR A 157 9.25 18.79 16.09
C THR A 157 7.88 18.55 16.75
N PRO A 158 7.82 18.41 18.08
CA PRO A 158 6.55 18.37 18.79
C PRO A 158 5.62 19.55 18.45
N GLU A 159 6.18 20.74 18.26
CA GLU A 159 5.44 21.96 17.89
C GLU A 159 4.85 21.85 16.47
N HIS A 160 5.61 21.31 15.51
CA HIS A 160 5.09 21.03 14.17
C HIS A 160 3.89 20.08 14.24
N ILE A 161 4.01 18.99 15.01
CA ILE A 161 2.94 18.00 15.13
C ILE A 161 1.71 18.58 15.83
N GLN A 162 1.92 19.38 16.87
CA GLN A 162 0.85 20.08 17.58
C GLN A 162 0.11 21.03 16.64
N SER A 163 0.84 21.83 15.86
CA SER A 163 0.26 22.74 14.86
C SER A 163 -0.61 21.99 13.84
N VAL A 164 -0.13 20.89 13.25
CA VAL A 164 -0.95 20.08 12.32
C VAL A 164 -2.18 19.50 13.02
N ALA A 165 -2.05 19.05 14.26
CA ALA A 165 -3.15 18.48 15.02
C ALA A 165 -4.22 19.55 15.34
N GLU A 166 -3.83 20.79 15.62
CA GLU A 166 -4.73 21.91 15.92
C GLU A 166 -5.55 22.34 14.69
N GLN A 167 -4.97 22.26 13.49
CA GLN A 167 -5.69 22.50 12.22
C GLN A 167 -6.77 21.46 11.91
N THR A 168 -6.85 20.37 12.68
CA THR A 168 -7.91 19.38 12.49
C THR A 168 -9.26 19.87 13.01
N ASN A 169 -10.27 19.80 12.14
CA ASN A 169 -11.66 20.14 12.46
C ASN A 169 -12.43 19.08 13.27
N ASN A 170 -11.77 18.03 13.77
CA ASN A 170 -12.43 16.99 14.57
C ASN A 170 -11.46 16.22 15.47
N LEU A 171 -11.99 15.76 16.60
CA LEU A 171 -11.26 15.04 17.63
C LEU A 171 -10.54 13.79 17.12
N ARG A 172 -11.18 13.02 16.23
CA ARG A 172 -10.61 11.77 15.69
C ARG A 172 -9.30 12.02 14.95
N ASP A 173 -9.24 13.00 14.05
CA ASP A 173 -8.01 13.24 13.29
C ASP A 173 -6.92 13.86 14.14
N ARG A 174 -7.29 14.74 15.08
CA ARG A 174 -6.36 15.24 16.10
C ARG A 174 -5.73 14.08 16.85
N ALA A 175 -6.55 13.14 17.29
CA ALA A 175 -6.14 11.94 18.01
C ALA A 175 -5.24 11.07 17.12
N LEU A 176 -5.61 10.83 15.87
CA LEU A 176 -4.82 10.03 14.94
C LEU A 176 -3.40 10.59 14.74
N ILE A 177 -3.27 11.91 14.58
CA ILE A 177 -1.98 12.57 14.35
C ILE A 177 -1.10 12.49 15.61
N GLN A 178 -1.62 12.91 16.76
CA GLN A 178 -0.86 12.87 18.01
C GLN A 178 -0.55 11.44 18.46
N PHE A 179 -1.49 10.51 18.30
CA PHE A 179 -1.31 9.11 18.62
C PHE A 179 -0.29 8.45 17.70
N GLY A 180 -0.37 8.71 16.39
CA GLY A 180 0.60 8.19 15.43
C GLY A 180 2.01 8.68 15.70
N TRP A 181 2.16 9.97 16.04
CA TRP A 181 3.44 10.52 16.48
C TRP A 181 3.95 9.86 17.77
N ALA A 182 3.12 9.79 18.81
CA ALA A 182 3.51 9.27 20.11
C ALA A 182 3.84 7.77 20.11
N THR A 183 3.22 6.99 19.22
CA THR A 183 3.45 5.54 19.11
C THR A 183 4.62 5.16 18.20
N GLY A 184 4.98 6.03 17.25
CA GLY A 184 5.81 5.63 16.10
C GLY A 184 5.20 4.48 15.28
N ALA A 185 3.88 4.28 15.37
CA ALA A 185 3.21 3.16 14.73
C ALA A 185 3.18 3.35 13.21
N ARG A 186 3.33 2.24 12.48
CA ARG A 186 3.10 2.24 11.04
C ARG A 186 1.63 2.52 10.77
N ILE A 187 1.34 3.23 9.69
CA ILE A 187 -0.04 3.58 9.33
C ILE A 187 -0.99 2.37 9.22
N GLY A 188 -0.48 1.20 8.80
CA GLY A 188 -1.27 -0.03 8.73
C GLY A 188 -1.46 -0.77 10.06
N GLU A 189 -0.72 -0.39 11.10
CA GLU A 189 -0.95 -0.83 12.49
C GLU A 189 -2.08 0.03 13.11
N LEU A 190 -2.19 1.30 12.72
CA LEU A 190 -3.22 2.22 13.22
C LEU A 190 -4.53 2.12 12.46
N LEU A 191 -4.48 2.03 11.13
CA LEU A 191 -5.63 2.14 10.26
C LEU A 191 -5.97 0.82 9.58
N TYR A 192 -7.25 0.69 9.28
CA TYR A 192 -7.73 -0.45 8.52
C TYR A 192 -7.20 -0.36 7.07
N THR A 193 -6.66 -1.46 6.57
CA THR A 193 -6.28 -1.58 5.15
C THR A 193 -7.00 -2.78 4.57
N ASP A 194 -7.84 -2.54 3.56
CA ASP A 194 -8.57 -3.58 2.85
C ASP A 194 -7.62 -4.58 2.16
N GLU A 195 -8.11 -5.83 2.04
CA GLU A 195 -7.99 -6.70 0.86
C GLU A 195 -7.05 -7.92 0.77
N SER A 196 -6.01 -8.21 1.58
CA SER A 196 -5.25 -9.46 1.28
C SER A 196 -4.31 -10.07 2.31
N HIS A 197 -4.35 -9.72 3.60
CA HIS A 197 -3.24 -10.09 4.49
C HIS A 197 -3.64 -10.83 5.77
N LYS A 198 -2.79 -11.81 6.10
CA LYS A 198 -2.73 -12.73 7.24
C LYS A 198 -2.83 -12.11 8.65
N TYR A 199 -2.89 -10.78 8.79
CA TYR A 199 -2.79 -10.10 10.10
C TYR A 199 -3.98 -9.14 10.31
N PRO A 200 -4.54 -9.04 11.53
CA PRO A 200 -5.55 -8.04 11.86
C PRO A 200 -4.96 -6.65 11.67
N LYS A 201 -5.64 -5.79 10.91
CA LYS A 201 -5.16 -4.45 10.58
C LYS A 201 -6.06 -3.37 11.15
N GLY A 202 -5.41 -2.37 11.72
CA GLY A 202 -6.04 -1.27 12.43
C GLY A 202 -6.18 -1.55 13.92
N ILE A 203 -5.87 -0.53 14.71
CA ILE A 203 -5.93 -0.59 16.17
C ILE A 203 -7.39 -0.59 16.63
N LYS A 204 -7.69 -1.45 17.60
CA LYS A 204 -8.98 -1.50 18.29
C LYS A 204 -8.88 -0.96 19.71
N TRP A 205 -10.02 -0.74 20.35
CA TRP A 205 -10.04 -0.28 21.72
C TRP A 205 -9.56 -1.33 22.73
N GLU A 206 -9.73 -2.62 22.45
CA GLU A 206 -9.14 -3.73 23.23
C GLU A 206 -7.61 -3.65 23.31
N ASP A 207 -6.97 -3.05 22.31
CA ASP A 207 -5.51 -2.90 22.24
C ASP A 207 -5.00 -1.70 23.08
N ILE A 208 -5.89 -0.96 23.75
CA ILE A 208 -5.56 0.24 24.52
C ILE A 208 -5.99 0.08 25.98
N ARG A 209 -5.03 0.11 26.90
CA ARG A 209 -5.28 0.07 28.35
C ARG A 209 -4.90 1.38 29.01
N PHE A 210 -5.86 2.11 29.56
CA PHE A 210 -5.61 3.35 30.30
C PHE A 210 -5.22 3.02 31.76
N ASN A 211 -3.99 3.34 32.19
CA ASN A 211 -3.49 3.01 33.53
C ASN A 211 -2.76 4.22 34.19
N GLY A 212 -3.22 4.71 35.34
CA GLY A 212 -2.55 5.80 36.08
C GLY A 212 -2.38 7.07 35.24
N ASP A 213 -1.13 7.43 34.93
CA ASP A 213 -0.75 8.56 34.05
C ASP A 213 -0.41 8.14 32.61
N GLU A 214 -0.40 6.84 32.33
CA GLU A 214 0.01 6.27 31.04
C GLU A 214 -1.15 5.53 30.35
N MET A 215 -1.02 5.27 29.07
CA MET A 215 -1.80 4.26 28.37
C MET A 215 -0.85 3.27 27.73
N TRP A 216 -1.18 1.99 27.83
CA TRP A 216 -0.45 0.90 27.18
C TRP A 216 -1.14 0.56 25.87
N VAL A 217 -0.37 0.53 24.79
CA VAL A 217 -0.86 0.28 23.44
C VAL A 217 -0.21 -0.95 22.86
N THR A 218 -1.02 -1.94 22.47
CA THR A 218 -0.57 -3.14 21.78
C THR A 218 -0.65 -2.93 20.27
N LEU A 219 0.50 -2.96 19.59
CA LEU A 219 0.59 -2.81 18.13
C LEU A 219 0.95 -4.14 17.48
N ARG A 220 0.15 -4.56 16.50
CA ARG A 220 0.36 -5.79 15.74
C ARG A 220 0.77 -5.43 14.31
N GLY A 221 1.99 -5.81 13.94
CA GLY A 221 2.56 -5.47 12.63
C GLY A 221 3.26 -6.65 11.96
N LYS A 222 3.84 -6.38 10.78
CA LYS A 222 4.63 -7.37 10.01
C LYS A 222 5.78 -7.98 10.81
N THR A 223 6.34 -7.21 11.75
CA THR A 223 7.49 -7.61 12.58
C THR A 223 7.09 -8.26 13.90
N GLY A 224 5.81 -8.59 14.09
CA GLY A 224 5.28 -9.14 15.34
C GLY A 224 4.48 -8.11 16.15
N GLU A 225 4.12 -8.53 17.35
CA GLU A 225 3.39 -7.73 18.33
C GLU A 225 4.37 -6.99 19.25
N ARG A 226 4.01 -5.77 19.66
CA ARG A 226 4.75 -5.00 20.67
C ARG A 226 3.79 -4.17 21.52
N GLU A 227 4.15 -3.95 22.77
CA GLU A 227 3.44 -3.02 23.66
C GLU A 227 4.28 -1.75 23.89
N ILE A 228 3.63 -0.58 23.88
CA ILE A 228 4.28 0.72 24.05
C ILE A 228 3.53 1.53 25.12
N PRO A 229 4.22 2.05 26.16
CA PRO A 229 3.64 2.99 27.11
C PRO A 229 3.62 4.40 26.54
N ILE A 230 2.50 5.12 26.71
CA ILE A 230 2.30 6.45 26.13
C ILE A 230 1.64 7.39 27.14
N ARG A 231 2.25 8.57 27.34
CA ARG A 231 1.72 9.63 28.20
C ARG A 231 1.07 10.76 27.40
N THR A 232 1.75 11.24 26.37
CA THR A 232 1.44 12.50 25.68
C THR A 232 0.06 12.52 25.02
N SER A 233 -0.35 11.45 24.34
CA SER A 233 -1.64 11.40 23.64
C SER A 233 -2.79 10.83 24.48
N LYS A 234 -2.54 10.41 25.72
CA LYS A 234 -3.54 9.80 26.60
C LYS A 234 -4.80 10.65 26.83
N PRO A 235 -4.70 11.96 27.16
CA PRO A 235 -5.90 12.77 27.40
C PRO A 235 -6.82 12.83 26.18
N LEU A 236 -6.21 12.88 24.98
CA LEU A 236 -6.93 12.96 23.73
C LEU A 236 -7.59 11.64 23.37
N MET A 237 -6.89 10.52 23.57
CA MET A 237 -7.44 9.18 23.36
C MET A 237 -8.56 8.85 24.34
N LYS A 238 -8.46 9.29 25.60
CA LYS A 238 -9.52 9.12 26.59
C LYS A 238 -10.79 9.89 26.19
N ARG A 239 -10.65 11.15 25.77
CA ARG A 239 -11.78 11.93 25.22
C ARG A 239 -12.39 11.27 23.99
N LEU A 240 -11.56 10.72 23.09
CA LEU A 240 -12.04 10.00 21.92
C LEU A 240 -12.82 8.74 22.31
N TRP A 241 -12.34 7.98 23.30
CA TRP A 241 -13.02 6.81 23.86
C TRP A 241 -14.37 7.18 24.47
N GLU A 242 -14.42 8.25 25.26
CA GLU A 242 -15.64 8.75 25.91
C GLU A 242 -16.73 9.15 24.89
N GLN A 243 -16.33 9.62 23.71
CA GLN A 243 -17.23 9.98 22.60
C GLN A 243 -17.53 8.81 21.63
N SER A 244 -16.95 7.63 21.89
CA SER A 244 -17.15 6.44 21.06
C SER A 244 -18.32 5.58 21.55
N GLU A 245 -18.66 4.54 20.80
CA GLU A 245 -19.67 3.53 21.15
C GLU A 245 -19.23 2.62 22.33
N LYS A 246 -17.99 2.77 22.81
CA LYS A 246 -17.40 2.01 23.93
C LYS A 246 -17.36 0.49 23.72
N GLU A 247 -17.26 0.06 22.47
CA GLU A 247 -17.06 -1.34 22.10
C GLU A 247 -15.56 -1.65 22.01
N LEU A 248 -15.07 -2.64 22.77
CA LEU A 248 -13.64 -2.99 22.80
C LEU A 248 -13.14 -3.51 21.44
N GLU A 249 -13.94 -4.34 20.77
CA GLU A 249 -13.61 -4.93 19.47
C GLU A 249 -13.62 -3.93 18.31
N SER A 250 -14.15 -2.73 18.54
CA SER A 250 -14.30 -1.72 17.52
C SER A 250 -12.95 -1.05 17.21
N HIS A 251 -12.69 -0.78 15.93
CA HIS A 251 -11.59 0.07 15.50
C HIS A 251 -11.67 1.46 16.16
N VAL A 252 -10.52 1.94 16.60
CA VAL A 252 -10.36 3.25 17.25
C VAL A 252 -10.69 4.38 16.28
N PHE A 253 -10.15 4.30 15.07
CA PHE A 253 -10.31 5.33 14.04
C PHE A 253 -11.35 4.88 13.01
N LYS A 254 -12.54 5.47 13.05
CA LYS A 254 -13.64 5.24 12.10
C LYS A 254 -13.84 6.43 11.14
N GLU A 255 -14.45 6.22 9.98
CA GLU A 255 -14.86 7.28 9.06
C GLU A 255 -15.81 8.29 9.72
N LYS A 256 -15.80 9.53 9.21
CA LYS A 256 -16.60 10.62 9.81
C LYS A 256 -18.09 10.41 9.51
N ASN A 257 -18.35 10.02 8.27
CA ASN A 257 -19.70 9.84 7.76
C ASN A 257 -20.13 8.40 8.00
N MET A 258 -21.38 8.24 8.40
CA MET A 258 -22.00 6.92 8.44
C MET A 258 -22.17 6.41 7.01
N SER A 259 -21.81 5.15 6.81
CA SER A 259 -22.24 4.42 5.62
C SER A 259 -23.66 3.95 5.83
N ASN A 260 -24.50 4.15 4.82
CA ASN A 260 -25.82 3.55 4.77
C ASN A 260 -25.69 2.16 4.15
N LEU A 261 -26.18 1.15 4.87
CA LEU A 261 -26.17 -0.25 4.50
C LEU A 261 -27.61 -0.76 4.39
N CYS A 262 -27.80 -1.73 3.50
CA CYS A 262 -29.08 -2.40 3.34
C CYS A 262 -29.39 -3.20 4.61
N PRO A 263 -30.56 -3.04 5.24
CA PRO A 263 -30.92 -3.81 6.43
C PRO A 263 -31.10 -5.31 6.13
N LYS A 264 -31.35 -5.70 4.87
CA LYS A 264 -31.56 -7.09 4.47
C LYS A 264 -30.26 -7.87 4.21
N CYS A 265 -29.31 -7.26 3.51
CA CYS A 265 -28.09 -7.96 3.05
C CYS A 265 -26.78 -7.23 3.38
N ASN A 266 -26.84 -6.14 4.16
CA ASN A 266 -25.68 -5.35 4.64
C ASN A 266 -24.78 -4.77 3.53
N SER A 267 -25.21 -4.82 2.27
CA SER A 267 -24.51 -4.18 1.15
C SER A 267 -24.71 -2.66 1.19
N ARG A 268 -23.81 -1.93 0.54
CA ARG A 268 -23.89 -0.46 0.48
C ARG A 268 -25.13 -0.05 -0.28
N VAL A 269 -25.90 0.88 0.28
CA VAL A 269 -27.05 1.48 -0.41
C VAL A 269 -26.71 2.86 -0.93
N TYR A 270 -27.36 3.23 -2.03
CA TYR A 270 -27.17 4.50 -2.71
C TYR A 270 -28.47 5.29 -2.73
N ALA A 271 -28.37 6.62 -2.68
CA ALA A 271 -29.54 7.48 -2.82
C ALA A 271 -30.12 7.31 -4.23
N ARG A 272 -31.41 6.95 -4.33
CA ARG A 272 -32.13 6.82 -5.61
C ARG A 272 -32.70 8.14 -6.07
N ASP A 273 -33.11 8.97 -5.12
CA ASP A 273 -33.58 10.32 -5.39
C ASP A 273 -32.60 11.38 -4.86
N ARG A 274 -32.69 12.58 -5.44
CA ARG A 274 -31.93 13.76 -5.00
C ARG A 274 -32.81 14.76 -4.24
N SER A 275 -33.91 14.27 -3.65
CA SER A 275 -34.80 15.09 -2.83
C SER A 275 -34.08 15.59 -1.55
N THR A 276 -34.80 16.35 -0.73
CA THR A 276 -34.29 16.80 0.58
C THR A 276 -33.86 15.60 1.42
N TYR A 277 -32.89 15.81 2.32
CA TYR A 277 -32.30 14.70 3.11
C TYR A 277 -33.36 13.84 3.82
N GLU A 278 -34.42 14.47 4.35
CA GLU A 278 -35.54 13.82 5.03
C GLU A 278 -36.39 12.93 4.13
N ARG A 279 -36.51 13.28 2.85
CA ARG A 279 -37.32 12.56 1.86
C ARG A 279 -36.51 11.58 1.03
N ARG A 280 -35.20 11.49 1.28
CA ARG A 280 -34.30 10.71 0.47
C ARG A 280 -34.58 9.22 0.58
N THR A 281 -34.78 8.56 -0.55
CA THR A 281 -34.89 7.10 -0.65
C THR A 281 -33.53 6.50 -0.98
N TYR A 282 -33.25 5.37 -0.36
CA TYR A 282 -32.03 4.59 -0.58
C TYR A 282 -32.40 3.25 -1.19
N GLY A 283 -31.67 2.86 -2.23
CA GLY A 283 -31.82 1.60 -2.93
C GLY A 283 -30.60 0.69 -2.75
N CYS A 284 -30.85 -0.61 -2.67
CA CYS A 284 -29.86 -1.67 -2.64
C CYS A 284 -29.85 -2.39 -3.99
N ASP A 285 -28.74 -2.28 -4.72
CA ASP A 285 -28.59 -2.97 -6.02
C ASP A 285 -28.50 -4.50 -5.88
N SER A 286 -28.09 -5.01 -4.71
CA SER A 286 -27.87 -6.45 -4.51
C SER A 286 -29.15 -7.25 -4.27
N CYS A 287 -30.17 -6.65 -3.62
CA CYS A 287 -31.39 -7.37 -3.22
C CYS A 287 -32.69 -6.60 -3.51
N GLY A 288 -32.59 -5.46 -4.21
CA GLY A 288 -33.75 -4.64 -4.59
C GLY A 288 -34.44 -3.92 -3.43
N TRP A 289 -33.87 -3.91 -2.22
CA TRP A 289 -34.42 -3.13 -1.11
C TRP A 289 -34.44 -1.64 -1.44
N GLU A 290 -35.57 -0.98 -1.25
CA GLU A 290 -35.71 0.46 -1.41
C GLU A 290 -36.61 1.02 -0.31
N ASP A 291 -36.14 2.01 0.44
CA ASP A 291 -36.91 2.65 1.50
C ASP A 291 -36.31 4.02 1.88
N ASN A 292 -36.93 4.71 2.84
CA ASN A 292 -36.42 5.96 3.40
C ASN A 292 -35.05 5.76 4.08
N HIS A 293 -34.19 6.78 4.02
CA HIS A 293 -32.88 6.83 4.66
C HIS A 293 -32.86 6.46 6.15
N GLU A 294 -33.95 6.65 6.89
CA GLU A 294 -34.05 6.29 8.31
C GLU A 294 -34.03 4.77 8.52
N LYS A 295 -34.58 4.01 7.57
CA LYS A 295 -34.62 2.55 7.63
C LYS A 295 -33.34 1.88 7.13
N ALA A 296 -32.43 2.65 6.53
CA ALA A 296 -31.10 2.14 6.21
C ALA A 296 -30.32 1.90 7.50
N LYS A 297 -29.62 0.76 7.59
CA LYS A 297 -28.69 0.51 8.68
C LYS A 297 -27.52 1.50 8.56
N LYS A 298 -27.21 2.22 9.63
CA LYS A 298 -26.14 3.22 9.64
C LYS A 298 -24.95 2.64 10.40
N GLU A 299 -23.79 2.61 9.75
CA GLU A 299 -22.57 2.08 10.35
C GLU A 299 -21.38 3.00 10.05
N LYS A 300 -20.57 3.30 11.07
CA LYS A 300 -19.29 3.97 10.87
C LYS A 300 -18.24 2.94 10.50
N LYS A 301 -17.80 2.97 9.25
CA LYS A 301 -16.74 2.07 8.78
C LYS A 301 -15.39 2.42 9.40
N PRO A 302 -14.46 1.48 9.54
CA PRO A 302 -13.08 1.79 9.89
C PRO A 302 -12.47 2.81 8.92
N LEU A 303 -11.65 3.72 9.43
CA LEU A 303 -10.97 4.71 8.61
C LEU A 303 -9.89 4.03 7.76
N LYS A 304 -10.03 4.11 6.43
CA LYS A 304 -9.05 3.56 5.50
C LYS A 304 -7.76 4.39 5.46
N ASP A 305 -6.64 3.73 5.24
CA ASP A 305 -5.32 4.40 5.15
C ASP A 305 -5.26 5.47 4.05
N SER A 306 -5.86 5.20 2.90
CA SER A 306 -5.90 6.11 1.75
C SER A 306 -6.68 7.39 2.06
N ALA A 307 -7.79 7.27 2.78
CA ALA A 307 -8.58 8.41 3.24
C ALA A 307 -7.80 9.26 4.25
N ALA A 308 -7.12 8.62 5.21
CA ALA A 308 -6.28 9.32 6.18
C ALA A 308 -5.09 10.03 5.52
N ARG A 309 -4.38 9.36 4.60
CA ARG A 309 -3.26 9.95 3.84
C ARG A 309 -3.69 11.17 3.03
N LYS A 310 -4.82 11.09 2.34
CA LYS A 310 -5.38 12.22 1.56
C LYS A 310 -5.68 13.40 2.48
N ARG A 311 -6.24 13.14 3.66
CA ARG A 311 -6.55 14.19 4.64
C ARG A 311 -5.29 14.82 5.23
N LEU A 312 -4.32 14.00 5.62
CA LEU A 312 -3.05 14.49 6.17
C LEU A 312 -2.30 15.34 5.15
N LYS A 313 -2.25 14.92 3.87
CA LYS A 313 -1.64 15.71 2.80
C LYS A 313 -2.29 17.09 2.66
N ARG A 314 -3.61 17.18 2.80
CA ARG A 314 -4.33 18.46 2.79
C ARG A 314 -3.99 19.32 4.00
N LEU A 315 -3.99 18.74 5.20
CA LEU A 315 -3.65 19.47 6.43
C LEU A 315 -2.22 19.99 6.39
N MET A 316 -1.26 19.17 5.94
CA MET A 316 0.12 19.61 5.76
C MET A 316 0.22 20.76 4.76
N ALA A 317 -0.57 20.74 3.68
CA ALA A 317 -0.62 21.84 2.71
C ALA A 317 -1.14 23.16 3.29
N GLU A 318 -1.88 23.11 4.40
CA GLU A 318 -2.47 24.26 5.09
C GLU A 318 -1.59 24.78 6.24
N THR A 319 -0.43 24.15 6.51
CA THR A 319 0.52 24.57 7.57
C THR A 319 1.78 25.20 6.99
N ASP A 320 2.40 26.14 7.70
CA ASP A 320 3.72 26.76 7.38
C ASP A 320 4.91 25.82 7.61
N ILE A 321 4.67 24.52 7.51
CA ILE A 321 5.70 23.51 7.69
C ILE A 321 6.67 23.57 6.51
N PRO A 322 8.00 23.45 6.72
CA PRO A 322 8.99 23.63 5.65
C PRO A 322 8.63 22.86 4.37
N ASP A 323 8.81 23.49 3.21
CA ASP A 323 8.40 23.00 1.87
C ASP A 323 8.92 21.57 1.55
N ILE A 324 9.97 21.11 2.24
CA ILE A 324 10.48 19.73 2.16
C ILE A 324 9.43 18.67 2.57
N LEU A 325 8.56 19.00 3.53
CA LEU A 325 7.45 18.18 4.00
C LEU A 325 6.31 18.13 2.98
N HIS A 326 6.10 19.22 2.22
CA HIS A 326 5.14 19.28 1.12
C HIS A 326 5.60 18.46 -0.09
N ARG A 327 6.89 18.52 -0.42
CA ARG A 327 7.47 17.84 -1.58
C ARG A 327 7.67 16.34 -1.37
N LYS A 328 7.98 15.88 -0.15
CA LYS A 328 8.30 14.46 0.16
C LYS A 328 7.69 13.96 1.49
N PRO A 329 6.36 14.02 1.69
CA PRO A 329 5.72 13.70 2.97
C PRO A 329 6.02 12.28 3.47
N HIS A 330 6.28 11.32 2.57
CA HIS A 330 6.59 9.93 2.94
C HIS A 330 8.01 9.73 3.49
N LYS A 331 8.97 10.62 3.22
CA LYS A 331 10.33 10.52 3.79
C LYS A 331 10.33 10.85 5.28
N VAL A 332 9.43 11.76 5.68
CA VAL A 332 9.37 12.30 7.03
C VAL A 332 8.83 11.28 8.04
N PHE A 333 7.72 10.61 7.72
CA PHE A 333 7.16 9.56 8.59
C PHE A 333 7.99 8.27 8.64
N ARG A 334 9.06 8.14 7.82
CA ARG A 334 10.03 7.04 7.93
C ARG A 334 11.27 7.42 8.76
N ALA A 335 11.45 8.71 9.02
CA ALA A 335 12.60 9.26 9.72
C ALA A 335 12.34 9.51 11.21
N ALA A 336 11.07 9.68 11.61
CA ALA A 336 10.62 9.54 12.99
C ALA A 336 10.46 8.06 13.33
#